data_AF-G7LTP8-F1
#
_entry.id   AF-G7LTP8-F1
#
_cell.length_a   1.000
_cell.length_b   1.000
_cell.length_c   1.000
_cell.angle_alpha   90.00
_cell.angle_beta   90.00
_cell.angle_gamma   90.00
#
_symmetry.space_group_name_H-M   'P 1'
#
loop_
_entity.id
_entity.type
_entity.pdbx_description
1 polymer ?
#
loop_
_entity_poly.entity_id
_entity_poly.type
_entity_poly.pdbx_seq_one_letter_code
_entity_poly.pdbx_strand_id
1 'polypeptide(L)' 'MFDNTPLELEEIIDQCRALAYALVELEQPQAKEILAFVLWERLDNLHRAFHQPVAGGDHD' A
#
# COMPACT_ATOMS: atom_id res chain seq x y z
N MET A 1 15.18 -7.14 -10.19
CA MET A 1 14.10 -7.66 -11.03
C MET A 1 12.86 -6.91 -10.59
N PHE A 2 12.36 -5.98 -11.42
CA PHE A 2 11.13 -5.26 -11.13
C PHE A 2 10.00 -6.15 -11.64
N ASP A 3 9.43 -6.94 -10.74
CA ASP A 3 8.20 -7.66 -11.04
C ASP A 3 7.09 -6.62 -11.17
N ASN A 4 6.68 -6.34 -12.41
CA ASN A 4 5.61 -5.40 -12.73
C ASN A 4 4.21 -6.03 -12.56
N THR A 5 4.13 -7.16 -11.86
CA THR A 5 2.85 -7.75 -11.49
C THR A 5 2.13 -6.76 -10.58
N PRO A 6 0.86 -6.42 -10.85
CA PRO A 6 0.07 -5.64 -9.90
C PRO A 6 0.12 -6.31 -8.53
N LEU A 7 0.42 -5.53 -7.49
CA LEU A 7 0.44 -6.03 -6.12
C LEU A 7 -0.94 -6.57 -5.76
N GLU A 8 -0.97 -7.77 -5.19
CA GLU A 8 -2.19 -8.35 -4.63
C GLU A 8 -2.65 -7.54 -3.41
N LEU A 9 -3.95 -7.62 -3.10
CA LEU A 9 -4.53 -6.84 -2.01
C LEU A 9 -3.85 -7.12 -0.66
N GLU A 10 -3.53 -8.39 -0.38
CA GLU A 10 -2.76 -8.77 0.81
C GLU A 10 -1.37 -8.10 0.86
N GLU A 11 -0.67 -8.00 -0.28
CA GLU A 11 0.67 -7.40 -0.33
C GLU A 11 0.62 -5.89 -0.03
N ILE A 12 -0.43 -5.21 -0.49
CA ILE A 12 -0.65 -3.79 -0.18
C ILE A 12 -0.95 -3.60 1.31
N ILE A 13 -1.77 -4.48 1.91
CA ILE A 13 -2.08 -4.46 3.34
C ILE A 13 -0.82 -4.68 4.18
N ASP A 14 0.01 -5.66 3.82
CA ASP A 14 1.23 -5.96 4.55
C ASP A 14 2.25 -4.82 4.45
N GLN A 15 2.37 -4.16 3.29
CA GLN A 15 3.18 -2.94 3.16
C GLN A 15 2.67 -1.82 4.06
N CYS A 16 1.36 -1.56 4.09
CA CYS A 16 0.76 -0.55 4.97
C CYS A 16 1.08 -0.84 6.45
N ARG A 17 1.00 -2.11 6.88
CA ARG A 17 1.34 -2.52 8.25
C ARG A 17 2.82 -2.27 8.54
N ALA A 18 3.71 -2.71 7.67
CA ALA A 18 5.16 -2.53 7.84
C ALA A 18 5.54 -1.05 7.94
N LEU A 19 4.97 -0.21 7.08
CA LEU A 19 5.20 1.24 7.09
C LEU A 19 4.66 1.91 8.37
N ALA A 20 3.49 1.50 8.86
CA ALA A 20 2.94 1.99 10.11
C ALA A 20 3.83 1.63 11.32
N TYR A 21 4.34 0.39 11.39
CA TYR A 21 5.29 0.00 12.43
C TYR A 21 6.59 0.80 12.35
N ALA A 22 7.15 0.93 11.14
CA ALA A 22 8.36 1.70 10.93
C ALA A 22 8.18 3.18 11.33
N LEU A 23 7.00 3.77 11.12
CA LEU A 23 6.70 5.15 11.52
C LEU A 23 6.67 5.35 13.04
N VAL A 24 6.20 4.35 13.80
CA VAL A 24 6.21 4.37 15.27
C VAL A 24 7.64 4.33 15.80
N GLU A 25 8.46 3.41 15.27
CA GLU A 25 9.82 3.14 15.75
C GLU A 25 10.86 4.17 15.27
N LEU A 26 10.58 4.91 14.20
CA LEU A 26 11.52 5.92 13.71
C LEU A 26 11.73 6.99 14.79
N GLU A 27 12.91 7.60 14.84
CA GLU A 27 13.17 8.73 15.74
C GLU A 27 13.47 10.01 14.97
N GLN A 28 14.00 9.88 13.75
CA GLN A 28 14.35 11.02 12.91
C GLN A 28 13.09 11.70 12.34
N PRO A 29 12.81 12.97 12.69
CA PRO A 29 11.56 13.63 12.31
C PRO A 29 11.37 13.77 10.79
N GLN A 30 12.43 14.11 10.07
CA GLN A 30 12.40 14.26 8.62
C GLN A 30 12.09 12.93 7.92
N ALA A 31 12.68 11.83 8.39
CA ALA A 31 12.38 10.51 7.84
C ALA A 31 10.95 10.07 8.21
N LYS A 32 10.40 10.49 9.36
CA LYS A 32 8.99 10.23 9.71
C LYS A 32 8.04 10.91 8.76
N GLU A 33 8.28 12.16 8.42
CA GLU A 33 7.42 12.90 7.49
C GLU A 33 7.41 12.23 6.11
N ILE A 34 8.57 11.84 5.61
CA ILE A 34 8.70 11.12 4.34
C ILE A 34 7.98 9.76 4.42
N LEU A 35 8.20 9.00 5.49
CA LEU A 35 7.59 7.68 5.67
C LEU A 35 6.07 7.77 5.82
N ALA A 36 5.56 8.81 6.49
CA ALA A 36 4.14 9.09 6.61
C ALA A 36 3.51 9.41 5.25
N PHE A 37 4.21 10.16 4.39
CA PHE A 37 3.76 10.40 3.01
C PHE A 37 3.69 9.10 2.21
N VAL A 38 4.71 8.24 2.31
CA VAL A 38 4.72 6.93 1.61
C VAL A 38 3.58 6.03 2.12
N LEU A 39 3.35 5.99 3.44
CA LEU A 39 2.23 5.24 4.02
C LEU A 39 0.88 5.76 3.51
N TRP A 40 0.70 7.08 3.43
CA TRP A 40 -0.52 7.68 2.89
C TRP A 40 -0.76 7.26 1.43
N GLU A 41 0.26 7.29 0.58
CA GLU A 41 0.15 6.86 -0.81
C GLU A 41 -0.25 5.37 -0.91
N ARG A 42 0.32 4.52 -0.05
CA ARG A 42 -0.03 3.08 -0.01
C ARG A 42 -1.46 2.85 0.48
N LEU A 43 -1.95 3.65 1.42
CA LEU A 43 -3.36 3.60 1.86
C LEU A 43 -4.32 4.07 0.76
N ASP A 44 -3.97 5.09 -0.03
CA ASP A 44 -4.76 5.51 -1.19
C ASP A 44 -4.81 4.40 -2.25
N ASN A 45 -3.67 3.75 -2.52
CA ASN A 45 -3.63 2.59 -3.42
C ASN A 45 -4.50 1.44 -2.91
N LEU A 46 -4.45 1.15 -1.60
CA LEU A 46 -5.31 0.14 -0.98
C LEU A 46 -6.79 0.48 -1.15
N HIS A 47 -7.16 1.73 -0.90
CA HIS A 47 -8.52 2.20 -1.07
C HIS A 47 -9.00 2.04 -2.52
N ARG A 48 -8.18 2.45 -3.49
CA ARG A 48 -8.48 2.28 -4.91
C ARG A 48 -8.62 0.82 -5.32
N ALA A 49 -7.71 -0.05 -4.87
CA ALA A 49 -7.75 -1.47 -5.17
C ALA A 49 -9.04 -2.11 -4.62
N PHE A 50 -9.45 -1.71 -3.42
CA PHE A 50 -10.68 -2.20 -2.78
C PHE A 50 -11.96 -1.70 -3.47
N HIS A 51 -11.94 -0.47 -3.99
CA HIS A 51 -13.08 0.15 -4.68
C HIS A 51 -13.07 -0.04 -6.20
N GLN A 52 -12.05 -0.68 -6.76
CA GLN A 52 -12.03 -1.00 -8.17
C GLN A 52 -13.16 -2.01 -8.42
N PRO A 53 -14.12 -1.72 -9.31
CA PRO A 53 -15.12 -2.71 -9.66
C PRO A 53 -14.37 -3.92 -10.20
N VAL A 54 -14.62 -5.10 -9.64
CA VAL A 54 -14.21 -6.36 -10.27
C VAL A 54 -14.77 -6.29 -11.67
N ALA A 55 -13.90 -6.10 -12.67
CA ALA A 55 -14.31 -6.15 -14.06
C ALA A 55 -14.95 -7.53 -14.23
N GLY A 56 -16.27 -7.55 -14.45
CA GLY A 56 -17.06 -8.77 -14.48
C GLY A 56 -16.39 -9.79 -15.38
N GLY A 57 -16.23 -11.00 -14.86
CA GLY A 57 -15.85 -12.14 -15.67
C GLY A 57 -16.95 -12.38 -16.70
N ASP A 58 -16.59 -12.30 -17.98
CA ASP A 58 -17.27 -13.07 -19.01
C ASP A 58 -16.76 -14.52 -18.90
N HIS A 59 -17.49 -15.41 -18.23
CA HIS A 59 -17.51 -16.84 -18.59
C HIS A 59 -18.71 -17.61 -17.99
N ASP A 60 -19.51 -18.17 -18.91
CA ASP A 60 -20.64 -19.11 -18.85
C ASP A 60 -22.03 -18.62 -18.34
#